data_AF-A0A7T2THQ8-F1
#
_entry.id   AF-A0A7T2THQ8-F1
#
_cell.length_a   1.000
_cell.length_b   1.000
_cell.length_c   1.000
_cell.angle_alpha   90.00
_cell.angle_beta   90.00
_cell.angle_gamma   90.00
#
_symmetry.space_group_name_H-M   'P 1'
#
loop_
_entity.id
_entity.type
_entity.pdbx_description
1 polymer ?
#
loop_
_entity_poly.entity_id
_entity_poly.type
_entity_poly.pdbx_seq_one_letter_code
_entity_poly.pdbx_strand_id
1 'polypeptide(L)'
;MSTPTDTTAAPTIPTAVAKAQAVVDEWEAKASAARAEAAEIERGSGAAILADPSAAEKISIKVDAKQRTARAYDSAAAESLEQVRAAWRKAVEAEAKQLEKDATTMRRDADKHRGEVEKLLARLKDLDGVEYEPKFGHPSYVQSGVYHAADDAPRESKSDDLEGRAAGAETQAKYVRHILATGSTTGFPDAPSLGYIETPPITQAALDAGVL
;
A
#
# COMPACT_ATOMS: atom_id res chain seq x y z
N MET A 1 -7.46 -24.28 -6.22
CA MET A 1 -6.85 -23.28 -5.33
C MET A 1 -5.70 -22.66 -6.09
N SER A 2 -6.01 -21.68 -6.95
CA SER A 2 -4.97 -20.83 -7.53
C SER A 2 -4.57 -19.85 -6.45
N THR A 3 -3.38 -20.02 -5.89
CA THR A 3 -2.79 -19.03 -5.00
C THR A 3 -2.71 -17.69 -5.74
N PRO A 4 -3.16 -16.59 -5.12
CA PRO A 4 -2.96 -15.28 -5.71
C PRO A 4 -1.45 -15.01 -5.75
N THR A 5 -0.99 -14.66 -6.94
CA THR A 5 0.20 -13.82 -7.22
C THR A 5 1.33 -13.88 -6.20
N ASP A 6 2.35 -14.67 -6.54
CA ASP A 6 3.74 -14.46 -6.15
C ASP A 6 4.12 -12.98 -6.36
N THR A 7 3.91 -12.17 -5.33
CA THR A 7 4.29 -10.75 -5.30
C THR A 7 5.40 -10.62 -4.28
N THR A 8 6.54 -11.24 -4.59
CA THR A 8 7.82 -10.97 -3.94
C THR A 8 8.45 -9.65 -4.46
N ALA A 9 7.65 -8.80 -5.11
CA ALA A 9 8.05 -7.44 -5.47
C ALA A 9 7.66 -6.52 -4.32
N ALA A 10 8.65 -5.85 -3.72
CA ALA A 10 8.39 -4.80 -2.76
C ALA A 10 7.37 -3.80 -3.35
N PRO A 11 6.38 -3.36 -2.56
CA PRO A 11 5.37 -2.42 -3.05
C PRO A 11 6.07 -1.20 -3.65
N THR A 12 5.79 -0.92 -4.93
CA THR A 12 6.39 0.22 -5.61
C THR A 12 5.87 1.49 -4.96
N ILE A 13 6.75 2.26 -4.34
CA ILE A 13 6.40 3.53 -3.69
C ILE A 13 5.71 4.43 -4.72
N PRO A 14 4.52 4.98 -4.42
CA PRO A 14 3.83 5.88 -5.33
C PRO A 14 4.72 7.06 -5.73
N THR A 15 4.75 7.43 -7.01
CA THR A 15 5.61 8.52 -7.51
C THR A 15 5.41 9.84 -6.76
N ALA A 16 4.18 10.13 -6.30
CA ALA A 16 3.89 11.31 -5.49
C ALA A 16 4.58 11.29 -4.12
N VAL A 17 4.64 10.11 -3.47
CA VAL A 17 5.35 9.90 -2.22
C VAL A 17 6.86 10.08 -2.44
N ALA A 18 7.41 9.45 -3.49
CA ALA A 18 8.84 9.57 -3.81
C ALA A 18 9.24 11.04 -4.08
N LYS A 19 8.38 11.80 -4.77
CA LYS A 19 8.60 13.25 -5.00
C LYS A 19 8.56 14.06 -3.71
N ALA A 20 7.61 13.77 -2.81
CA ALA A 20 7.54 14.44 -1.51
C ALA A 20 8.76 14.11 -0.64
N GLN A 21 9.20 12.85 -0.65
CA GLN A 21 10.40 12.43 0.09
C GLN A 21 11.65 13.12 -0.43
N ALA A 22 11.79 13.29 -1.75
CA ALA A 22 12.92 14.00 -2.34
C ALA A 22 13.04 15.46 -1.84
N VAL A 23 11.94 16.11 -1.49
CA VAL A 23 11.95 17.47 -0.90
C VAL A 23 12.51 17.43 0.52
N VAL A 24 12.15 16.43 1.33
CA VAL A 24 12.71 16.22 2.67
C VAL A 24 14.22 15.97 2.55
N ASP A 25 14.62 15.07 1.68
CA ASP A 25 16.03 14.71 1.45
C ASP A 25 16.85 15.95 1.00
N GLU A 26 16.27 16.82 0.17
CA GLU A 26 16.90 18.08 -0.27
C GLU A 26 17.15 19.03 0.92
N TRP A 27 16.19 19.18 1.83
CA TRP A 27 16.35 20.03 3.01
C TRP A 27 17.36 19.45 4.00
N GLU A 28 17.34 18.15 4.22
CA GLU A 28 18.30 17.45 5.07
C GLU A 28 19.73 17.56 4.51
N ALA A 29 19.90 17.44 3.19
CA ALA A 29 21.18 17.64 2.52
C ALA A 29 21.70 19.08 2.72
N LYS A 30 20.83 20.09 2.58
CA LYS A 30 21.18 21.49 2.84
C LYS A 30 21.54 21.75 4.30
N ALA A 31 20.83 21.14 5.25
CA ALA A 31 21.13 21.22 6.67
C ALA A 31 22.51 20.61 6.98
N SER A 32 22.80 19.43 6.42
CA SER A 32 24.09 18.77 6.54
C SER A 32 25.23 19.62 5.98
N ALA A 33 25.07 20.17 4.78
CA ALA A 33 26.05 21.06 4.15
C ALA A 33 26.33 22.30 5.01
N ALA A 34 25.29 22.95 5.55
CA ALA A 34 25.46 24.12 6.42
C ALA A 34 26.23 23.80 7.70
N ARG A 35 26.02 22.62 8.30
CA ARG A 35 26.81 22.16 9.47
C ARG A 35 28.25 21.84 9.10
N ALA A 36 28.49 21.23 7.94
CA ALA A 36 29.83 20.94 7.45
C ALA A 36 30.63 22.24 7.21
N GLU A 37 30.01 23.26 6.62
CA GLU A 37 30.62 24.57 6.45
C GLU A 37 30.91 25.27 7.79
N ALA A 38 30.02 25.17 8.77
CA ALA A 38 30.26 25.69 10.12
C ALA A 38 31.50 25.03 10.76
N ALA A 39 31.59 23.70 10.68
CA ALA A 39 32.73 22.94 11.21
C ALA A 39 34.05 23.25 10.48
N GLU A 40 34.00 23.51 9.17
CA GLU A 40 35.18 23.92 8.41
C GLU A 40 35.66 25.31 8.81
N ILE A 41 34.75 26.26 8.99
CA ILE A 41 35.07 27.61 9.49
C ILE A 41 35.76 27.48 10.85
N GLU A 42 35.20 26.71 11.78
CA GLU A 42 35.76 26.53 13.12
C GLU A 42 37.17 25.90 13.07
N ARG A 43 37.35 24.83 12.27
CA ARG A 43 38.63 24.13 12.12
C ARG A 43 39.73 24.99 11.49
N GLY A 44 39.39 25.79 10.48
CA GLY A 44 40.33 26.65 9.76
C GLY A 44 40.72 27.95 10.48
N SER A 45 40.06 28.27 11.60
CA SER A 45 40.16 29.60 12.23
C SER A 45 41.29 29.78 13.24
N GLY A 46 41.93 28.70 13.70
CA GLY A 46 42.91 28.77 14.79
C GLY A 46 44.08 29.71 14.51
N ALA A 47 44.65 29.68 13.30
CA ALA A 47 45.75 30.56 12.91
C ALA A 47 45.34 32.04 12.85
N ALA A 48 44.11 32.32 12.38
CA ALA A 48 43.58 33.68 12.30
C ALA A 48 43.31 34.29 13.69
N ILE A 49 42.81 33.47 14.63
CA ILE A 49 42.54 33.89 16.01
C ILE A 49 43.84 34.16 16.78
N LEU A 50 44.87 33.33 16.57
CA LEU A 50 46.19 33.54 17.18
C LEU A 50 46.89 34.80 16.65
N ALA A 51 46.66 35.15 15.38
CA ALA A 51 47.21 36.36 14.77
C ALA A 51 46.46 37.63 15.18
N ASP A 52 45.13 37.55 15.36
CA ASP A 52 44.28 38.66 15.79
C ASP A 52 43.14 38.12 16.68
N PRO A 53 43.23 38.31 18.02
CA PRO A 53 42.18 37.87 18.93
C PRO A 53 40.79 38.46 18.65
N SER A 54 40.72 39.63 17.99
CA SER A 54 39.43 40.24 17.61
C SER A 54 38.74 39.51 16.44
N ALA A 55 39.48 38.66 15.69
CA ALA A 55 38.90 37.81 14.65
C ALA A 55 38.01 36.70 15.22
N ALA A 56 38.18 36.33 16.49
CA ALA A 56 37.40 35.30 17.16
C ALA A 56 35.89 35.61 17.15
N GLU A 57 35.51 36.86 17.42
CA GLU A 57 34.11 37.28 17.44
C GLU A 57 33.48 37.17 16.04
N LYS A 58 34.20 37.63 15.00
CA LYS A 58 33.73 37.53 13.61
C LYS A 58 33.57 36.08 13.16
N ILE A 59 34.46 35.19 13.60
CA ILE A 59 34.40 33.75 13.29
C ILE A 59 33.22 33.10 14.01
N SER A 60 33.04 33.39 15.30
CA SER A 60 31.91 32.90 16.08
C SER A 60 30.56 33.32 15.46
N ILE A 61 30.42 34.58 15.04
CA ILE A 61 29.21 35.05 14.34
C ILE A 61 28.95 34.25 13.05
N LYS A 62 29.99 33.91 12.27
CA LYS A 62 29.85 33.13 11.04
C LYS A 62 29.42 31.68 11.33
N VAL A 63 30.02 31.04 12.33
CA VAL A 63 29.66 29.69 12.78
C VAL A 63 28.20 29.68 13.24
N ASP A 64 27.82 30.61 14.12
CA ASP A 64 26.44 30.74 14.62
C ASP A 64 25.45 30.98 13.49
N ALA A 65 25.78 31.82 12.52
CA ALA A 65 24.94 32.06 11.35
C ALA A 65 24.70 30.76 10.56
N LYS A 66 25.75 29.97 10.30
CA LYS A 66 25.63 28.68 9.59
C LYS A 66 24.83 27.65 10.39
N GLN A 67 25.03 27.61 11.71
CA GLN A 67 24.24 26.74 12.59
C GLN A 67 22.76 27.13 12.62
N ARG A 68 22.42 28.43 12.64
CA ARG A 68 21.03 28.90 12.52
C ARG A 68 20.42 28.52 11.18
N THR A 69 21.17 28.65 10.08
CA THR A 69 20.74 28.21 8.76
C THR A 69 20.45 26.71 8.72
N ALA A 70 21.31 25.88 9.33
CA ALA A 70 21.06 24.44 9.42
C ALA A 70 19.74 24.13 10.15
N ARG A 71 19.48 24.78 11.29
CA ARG A 71 18.22 24.62 12.04
C ARG A 71 16.99 25.07 11.25
N ALA A 72 17.12 26.11 10.42
CA ALA A 72 16.05 26.54 9.53
C ALA A 72 15.73 25.48 8.47
N TYR A 73 16.75 24.84 7.90
CA TYR A 73 16.55 23.71 6.98
C TYR A 73 15.96 22.47 7.67
N ASP A 74 16.37 22.17 8.91
CA ASP A 74 15.75 21.08 9.69
C ASP A 74 14.25 21.34 9.91
N SER A 75 13.88 22.59 10.18
CA SER A 75 12.48 23.00 10.35
C SER A 75 11.70 22.82 9.04
N ALA A 76 12.29 23.21 7.91
CA ALA A 76 11.69 23.02 6.58
C ALA A 76 11.56 21.52 6.20
N ALA A 77 12.52 20.68 6.58
CA ALA A 77 12.44 19.23 6.40
C ALA A 77 11.28 18.64 7.23
N ALA A 78 11.15 19.05 8.50
CA ALA A 78 10.07 18.62 9.38
C ALA A 78 8.69 19.03 8.85
N GLU A 79 8.55 20.25 8.32
CA GLU A 79 7.31 20.70 7.66
C GLU A 79 7.01 19.90 6.38
N SER A 80 8.05 19.51 5.64
CA SER A 80 7.91 18.73 4.40
C SER A 80 7.47 17.27 4.66
N LEU A 81 7.72 16.72 5.85
CA LEU A 81 7.20 15.40 6.24
C LEU A 81 5.66 15.35 6.26
N GLU A 82 4.98 16.47 6.51
CA GLU A 82 3.52 16.51 6.38
C GLU A 82 3.05 16.30 4.94
N GLN A 83 3.85 16.75 3.96
CA GLN A 83 3.56 16.50 2.54
C GLN A 83 3.76 15.01 2.19
N VAL A 84 4.75 14.36 2.79
CA VAL A 84 4.96 12.90 2.66
C VAL A 84 3.76 12.14 3.22
N ARG A 85 3.30 12.47 4.44
CA ARG A 85 2.11 11.87 5.05
C ARG A 85 0.86 12.09 4.20
N ALA A 86 0.65 13.30 3.69
CA ALA A 86 -0.48 13.62 2.82
C ALA A 86 -0.43 12.83 1.49
N ALA A 87 0.76 12.68 0.90
CA ALA A 87 0.94 11.89 -0.31
C ALA A 87 0.62 10.41 -0.08
N TRP A 88 1.03 9.85 1.06
CA TRP A 88 0.69 8.48 1.45
C TRP A 88 -0.81 8.29 1.65
N ARG A 89 -1.46 9.14 2.45
CA ARG A 89 -2.93 9.06 2.63
C ARG A 89 -3.68 9.09 1.31
N LYS A 90 -3.30 9.99 0.40
CA LYS A 90 -3.90 10.08 -0.94
C LYS A 90 -3.67 8.82 -1.78
N ALA A 91 -2.50 8.20 -1.69
CA ALA A 91 -2.21 6.96 -2.41
C ALA A 91 -3.04 5.79 -1.87
N VAL A 92 -3.19 5.70 -0.55
CA VAL A 92 -4.00 4.68 0.13
C VAL A 92 -5.49 4.87 -0.18
N GLU A 93 -5.98 6.11 -0.22
CA GLU A 93 -7.34 6.41 -0.70
C GLU A 93 -7.57 5.98 -2.16
N ALA A 94 -6.56 6.15 -3.01
CA ALA A 94 -6.64 5.73 -4.41
C ALA A 94 -6.67 4.19 -4.54
N GLU A 95 -5.92 3.48 -3.71
CA GLU A 95 -5.97 2.01 -3.63
C GLU A 95 -7.35 1.51 -3.22
N ALA A 96 -7.97 2.10 -2.20
CA ALA A 96 -9.35 1.78 -1.81
C ALA A 96 -10.35 1.99 -2.96
N LYS A 97 -10.25 3.12 -3.68
CA LYS A 97 -11.11 3.40 -4.84
C LYS A 97 -10.89 2.43 -5.99
N GLN A 98 -9.66 1.98 -6.20
CA GLN A 98 -9.35 1.00 -7.23
C GLN A 98 -9.98 -0.36 -6.89
N LEU A 99 -9.89 -0.80 -5.63
CA LEU A 99 -10.54 -2.02 -5.16
C LEU A 99 -12.07 -1.98 -5.33
N GLU A 100 -12.72 -0.84 -5.06
CA GLU A 100 -14.16 -0.67 -5.32
C GLU A 100 -14.52 -0.77 -6.80
N LYS A 101 -13.68 -0.18 -7.66
CA LYS A 101 -13.84 -0.27 -9.12
C LYS A 101 -13.65 -1.70 -9.62
N ASP A 102 -12.68 -2.41 -9.07
CA ASP A 102 -12.41 -3.81 -9.40
C ASP A 102 -13.57 -4.71 -8.96
N ALA A 103 -14.09 -4.52 -7.74
CA ALA A 103 -15.28 -5.22 -7.25
C ALA A 103 -16.50 -4.99 -8.17
N THR A 104 -16.73 -3.74 -8.58
CA THR A 104 -17.83 -3.39 -9.51
C THR A 104 -17.64 -4.07 -10.87
N THR A 105 -16.42 -4.09 -11.39
CA THR A 105 -16.10 -4.72 -12.68
C THR A 105 -16.30 -6.22 -12.60
N MET A 106 -15.81 -6.87 -11.55
CA MET A 106 -15.96 -8.31 -11.32
C MET A 106 -17.43 -8.73 -11.19
N ARG A 107 -18.26 -7.95 -10.46
CA ARG A 107 -19.71 -8.20 -10.38
C ARG A 107 -20.38 -8.16 -11.75
N ARG A 108 -20.10 -7.11 -12.53
CA ARG A 108 -20.67 -6.97 -13.87
C ARG A 108 -20.26 -8.14 -14.77
N ASP A 109 -19.00 -8.57 -14.68
CA ASP A 109 -18.51 -9.68 -15.48
C ASP A 109 -19.08 -11.03 -15.00
N ALA A 110 -19.33 -11.19 -13.70
CA ALA A 110 -20.04 -12.34 -13.13
C ALA A 110 -21.49 -12.42 -13.66
N ASP A 111 -22.24 -11.32 -13.61
CA ASP A 111 -23.61 -11.22 -14.12
C ASP A 111 -23.67 -11.54 -15.62
N LYS A 112 -22.70 -11.04 -16.38
CA LYS A 112 -22.57 -11.35 -17.81
C LYS A 112 -22.36 -12.84 -18.02
N HIS A 113 -21.44 -13.46 -17.29
CA HIS A 113 -21.17 -14.89 -17.42
C HIS A 113 -22.37 -15.73 -17.01
N ARG A 114 -23.04 -15.39 -15.90
CA ARG A 114 -24.27 -16.05 -15.46
C ARG A 114 -25.36 -15.98 -16.53
N GLY A 115 -25.63 -14.81 -17.07
CA GLY A 115 -26.63 -14.62 -18.13
C GLY A 115 -26.27 -15.31 -19.45
N GLU A 116 -25.00 -15.43 -19.80
CA GLU A 116 -24.55 -16.23 -20.97
C GLU A 116 -24.74 -17.72 -20.74
N VAL A 117 -24.40 -18.23 -19.56
CA VAL A 117 -24.58 -19.64 -19.19
C VAL A 117 -26.06 -20.02 -19.15
N GLU A 118 -26.92 -19.19 -18.55
CA GLU A 118 -28.37 -19.43 -18.50
C GLU A 118 -28.98 -19.56 -19.91
N LYS A 119 -28.57 -18.69 -20.85
CA LYS A 119 -29.01 -18.77 -22.25
C LYS A 119 -28.56 -20.06 -22.93
N LEU A 120 -27.33 -20.50 -22.66
CA LEU A 120 -26.80 -21.75 -23.22
C LEU A 120 -27.52 -22.98 -22.65
N LEU A 121 -27.77 -23.00 -21.33
CA LEU A 121 -28.51 -24.08 -20.68
C LEU A 121 -29.94 -24.18 -21.18
N ALA A 122 -30.64 -23.04 -21.35
CA ALA A 122 -31.97 -23.01 -21.94
C ALA A 122 -31.96 -23.59 -23.37
N ARG A 123 -30.98 -23.19 -24.20
CA ARG A 123 -30.87 -23.71 -25.57
C ARG A 123 -30.53 -25.20 -25.62
N LEU A 124 -29.72 -25.70 -24.70
CA LEU A 124 -29.44 -27.14 -24.58
C LEU A 124 -30.70 -27.91 -24.18
N LYS A 125 -31.47 -27.39 -23.22
CA LYS A 125 -32.75 -27.96 -22.81
C LYS A 125 -33.74 -28.00 -23.96
N ASP A 126 -33.84 -26.95 -24.76
CA ASP A 126 -34.75 -26.91 -25.92
C ASP A 126 -34.37 -27.93 -27.01
N LEU A 127 -33.08 -28.21 -27.17
CA LEU A 127 -32.58 -29.13 -28.20
C LEU A 127 -32.64 -30.61 -27.78
N ASP A 128 -32.33 -30.89 -26.52
CA ASP A 128 -32.18 -32.26 -26.00
C ASP A 128 -33.34 -32.70 -25.08
N GLY A 129 -34.19 -31.77 -24.67
CA GLY A 129 -35.36 -32.03 -23.81
C GLY A 129 -35.03 -32.32 -22.35
N VAL A 130 -33.78 -32.15 -21.91
CA VAL A 130 -33.31 -32.44 -20.54
C VAL A 130 -32.69 -31.22 -19.87
N GLU A 131 -32.75 -31.18 -18.54
CA GLU A 131 -32.11 -30.13 -17.74
C GLU A 131 -30.64 -30.44 -17.48
N TYR A 132 -29.80 -29.42 -17.63
CA TYR A 132 -28.36 -29.51 -17.47
C TYR A 132 -27.93 -28.72 -16.23
N GLU A 133 -27.09 -29.34 -15.40
CA GLU A 133 -26.49 -28.71 -14.23
C GLU A 133 -24.96 -28.78 -14.29
N PRO A 134 -24.25 -27.74 -13.83
CA PRO A 134 -22.80 -27.78 -13.73
C PRO A 134 -22.35 -28.83 -12.70
N LYS A 135 -21.37 -29.64 -13.07
CA LYS A 135 -20.71 -30.59 -12.17
C LYS A 135 -19.43 -29.98 -11.61
N PHE A 136 -19.38 -29.80 -10.29
CA PHE A 136 -18.20 -29.29 -9.59
C PHE A 136 -17.36 -30.41 -8.98
N GLY A 137 -16.05 -30.17 -8.88
CA GLY A 137 -15.11 -31.05 -8.19
C GLY A 137 -15.17 -30.89 -6.69
N HIS A 138 -14.78 -31.94 -5.96
CA HIS A 138 -14.70 -31.91 -4.50
C HIS A 138 -13.27 -31.66 -3.99
N PRO A 139 -13.10 -31.05 -2.80
CA PRO A 139 -11.79 -31.03 -2.14
C PRO A 139 -11.37 -32.46 -1.75
N SER A 140 -10.11 -32.63 -1.35
CA SER A 140 -9.68 -33.87 -0.69
C SER A 140 -10.38 -33.99 0.66
N TYR A 141 -10.88 -35.18 0.98
CA TYR A 141 -11.53 -35.44 2.26
C TYR A 141 -11.23 -36.85 2.74
N VAL A 142 -11.40 -37.09 4.04
CA VAL A 142 -11.34 -38.42 4.63
C VAL A 142 -12.74 -38.83 5.03
N GLN A 143 -13.23 -39.94 4.49
CA GLN A 143 -14.52 -40.51 4.85
C GLN A 143 -14.30 -41.96 5.29
N SER A 144 -14.75 -42.29 6.50
CA SER A 144 -14.62 -43.64 7.08
C SER A 144 -13.18 -44.19 7.07
N GLY A 145 -12.19 -43.34 7.30
CA GLY A 145 -10.77 -43.71 7.31
C GLY A 145 -10.13 -43.89 5.92
N VAL A 146 -10.87 -43.65 4.83
CA VAL A 146 -10.35 -43.67 3.47
C VAL A 146 -10.07 -42.24 3.00
N TYR A 147 -8.88 -42.02 2.46
CA TYR A 147 -8.52 -40.74 1.84
C TYR A 147 -9.06 -40.67 0.42
N HIS A 148 -9.88 -39.65 0.15
CA HIS A 148 -10.36 -39.30 -1.17
C HIS A 148 -9.54 -38.12 -1.68
N ALA A 149 -8.85 -38.31 -2.79
CA ALA A 149 -8.12 -37.24 -3.46
C ALA A 149 -9.09 -36.18 -4.01
N ALA A 150 -8.61 -34.95 -4.20
CA ALA A 150 -9.40 -33.93 -4.88
C ALA A 150 -9.54 -34.25 -6.38
N ASP A 151 -10.67 -33.86 -6.96
CA ASP A 151 -10.86 -33.95 -8.42
C ASP A 151 -10.20 -32.77 -9.13
N ASP A 152 -9.82 -32.97 -10.40
CA ASP A 152 -9.31 -31.90 -11.28
C ASP A 152 -10.41 -30.96 -11.78
N ALA A 153 -11.68 -31.29 -11.51
CA ALA A 153 -12.82 -30.46 -11.91
C ALA A 153 -12.85 -29.12 -11.13
N PRO A 154 -13.30 -28.04 -11.77
CA PRO A 154 -13.45 -26.75 -11.10
C PRO A 154 -14.39 -26.88 -9.89
N ARG A 155 -14.05 -26.19 -8.80
CA ARG A 155 -14.81 -26.26 -7.53
C ARG A 155 -16.04 -25.34 -7.51
N GLU A 156 -16.06 -24.36 -8.39
CA GLU A 156 -17.11 -23.36 -8.49
C GLU A 156 -17.21 -22.86 -9.93
N SER A 157 -18.30 -22.17 -10.26
CA SER A 157 -18.45 -21.57 -11.58
C SER A 157 -17.57 -20.33 -11.70
N LYS A 158 -17.26 -19.92 -12.94
CA LYS A 158 -16.52 -18.69 -13.17
C LYS A 158 -17.26 -17.45 -12.64
N SER A 159 -18.58 -17.43 -12.71
CA SER A 159 -19.38 -16.35 -12.13
C SER A 159 -19.27 -16.31 -10.60
N ASP A 160 -19.23 -17.47 -9.95
CA ASP A 160 -19.12 -17.54 -8.49
C ASP A 160 -17.72 -17.12 -8.02
N ASP A 161 -16.66 -17.55 -8.72
CA ASP A 161 -15.28 -17.07 -8.46
C ASP A 161 -15.19 -15.55 -8.57
N LEU A 162 -15.78 -14.97 -9.62
CA LEU A 162 -15.81 -13.51 -9.80
C LEU A 162 -16.60 -12.79 -8.70
N GLU A 163 -17.72 -13.36 -8.25
CA GLU A 163 -18.48 -12.81 -7.10
C GLU A 163 -17.69 -12.89 -5.80
N GLY A 164 -17.03 -14.01 -5.53
CA GLY A 164 -16.15 -14.18 -4.37
C GLY A 164 -15.01 -13.17 -4.37
N ARG A 165 -14.36 -12.99 -5.52
CA ARG A 165 -13.29 -11.98 -5.70
C ARG A 165 -13.81 -10.55 -5.56
N ALA A 166 -15.01 -10.25 -6.07
CA ALA A 166 -15.63 -8.95 -5.88
C ALA A 166 -15.93 -8.66 -4.40
N ALA A 167 -16.45 -9.64 -3.66
CA ALA A 167 -16.67 -9.53 -2.23
C ALA A 167 -15.37 -9.34 -1.44
N GLY A 168 -14.30 -10.06 -1.83
CA GLY A 168 -12.96 -9.88 -1.28
C GLY A 168 -12.43 -8.46 -1.50
N ALA A 169 -12.50 -7.95 -2.72
CA ALA A 169 -12.06 -6.59 -3.05
C ALA A 169 -12.87 -5.51 -2.32
N GLU A 170 -14.19 -5.67 -2.19
CA GLU A 170 -15.03 -4.76 -1.39
C GLU A 170 -14.63 -4.77 0.09
N THR A 171 -14.38 -5.96 0.65
CA THR A 171 -13.96 -6.11 2.04
C THR A 171 -12.60 -5.43 2.27
N GLN A 172 -11.65 -5.62 1.36
CA GLN A 172 -10.37 -4.92 1.40
C GLN A 172 -10.53 -3.40 1.29
N ALA A 173 -11.38 -2.90 0.40
CA ALA A 173 -11.64 -1.45 0.29
C ALA A 173 -12.19 -0.85 1.59
N LYS A 174 -13.15 -1.55 2.23
CA LYS A 174 -13.69 -1.16 3.55
C LYS A 174 -12.62 -1.18 4.63
N TYR A 175 -11.76 -2.20 4.62
CA TYR A 175 -10.66 -2.33 5.56
C TYR A 175 -9.64 -1.19 5.41
N VAL A 176 -9.26 -0.83 4.18
CA VAL A 176 -8.38 0.33 3.92
C VAL A 176 -9.01 1.63 4.43
N ARG A 177 -10.32 1.82 4.21
CA ARG A 177 -11.04 3.00 4.75
C ARG A 177 -11.09 3.01 6.28
N HIS A 178 -11.23 1.85 6.91
CA HIS A 178 -11.16 1.73 8.36
C HIS A 178 -9.79 2.14 8.89
N ILE A 179 -8.70 1.69 8.26
CA ILE A 179 -7.33 2.09 8.61
C ILE A 179 -7.18 3.61 8.44
N LEU A 180 -7.61 4.18 7.32
CA LEU A 180 -7.53 5.63 7.10
C LEU A 180 -8.31 6.45 8.13
N ALA A 181 -9.45 5.92 8.62
CA ALA A 181 -10.30 6.60 9.58
C ALA A 181 -9.80 6.47 11.04
N THR A 182 -9.19 5.33 11.38
CA THR A 182 -8.88 4.98 12.78
C THR A 182 -7.38 4.92 13.09
N GLY A 183 -6.52 4.85 12.07
CA GLY A 183 -5.09 4.53 12.22
C GLY A 183 -4.83 3.10 12.72
N SER A 184 -5.85 2.22 12.72
CA SER A 184 -5.77 0.89 13.32
C SER A 184 -6.11 -0.21 12.32
N THR A 185 -5.32 -1.28 12.37
CA THR A 185 -5.59 -2.55 11.66
C THR A 185 -6.54 -3.47 12.43
N THR A 186 -6.89 -3.11 13.66
CA THR A 186 -7.75 -3.92 14.54
C THR A 186 -9.17 -3.36 14.63
N GLY A 187 -10.12 -4.20 15.05
CA GLY A 187 -11.50 -3.78 15.28
C GLY A 187 -12.32 -3.53 14.03
N PHE A 188 -11.89 -4.06 12.88
CA PHE A 188 -12.67 -4.01 11.65
C PHE A 188 -13.89 -4.94 11.76
N PRO A 189 -15.13 -4.43 11.71
CA PRO A 189 -16.34 -5.21 12.03
C PRO A 189 -16.70 -6.25 10.98
N ASP A 190 -16.29 -6.05 9.73
CA ASP A 190 -16.54 -6.98 8.62
C ASP A 190 -15.39 -8.00 8.45
N ALA A 191 -14.52 -8.15 9.45
CA ALA A 191 -13.47 -9.16 9.43
C ALA A 191 -14.10 -10.57 9.43
N PRO A 192 -13.75 -11.45 8.48
CA PRO A 192 -14.28 -12.80 8.45
C PRO A 192 -13.86 -13.55 9.72
N SER A 193 -14.80 -14.26 10.34
CA SER A 193 -14.61 -14.98 11.60
C SER A 193 -13.51 -16.06 11.56
N LEU A 194 -13.07 -16.46 10.35
CA LEU A 194 -12.09 -17.51 10.10
C LEU A 194 -11.02 -17.11 9.06
N GLY A 195 -10.84 -15.81 8.77
CA GLY A 195 -9.91 -15.36 7.72
C GLY A 195 -9.11 -14.11 8.07
N TYR A 196 -7.90 -14.02 7.54
CA TYR A 196 -7.10 -12.80 7.51
C TYR A 196 -7.52 -11.97 6.28
N ILE A 197 -7.80 -10.68 6.46
CA ILE A 197 -7.93 -9.75 5.33
C ILE A 197 -6.52 -9.35 4.94
N GLU A 198 -6.11 -9.72 3.74
CA GLU A 198 -4.82 -9.30 3.19
C GLU A 198 -4.80 -7.79 3.03
N THR A 199 -3.86 -7.14 3.73
CA THR A 199 -3.63 -5.69 3.61
C THR A 199 -3.11 -5.38 2.21
N PRO A 200 -3.77 -4.50 1.46
CA PRO A 200 -3.30 -4.10 0.13
C PRO A 200 -1.89 -3.47 0.17
N PRO A 201 -1.10 -3.60 -0.92
CA PRO A 201 0.33 -3.31 -0.90
C PRO A 201 0.70 -1.86 -0.60
N ILE A 202 -0.06 -0.87 -1.10
CA ILE A 202 0.22 0.55 -0.82
C ILE A 202 -0.13 0.87 0.63
N THR A 203 -1.24 0.32 1.13
CA THR A 203 -1.65 0.44 2.54
C THR A 203 -0.60 -0.18 3.47
N GLN A 204 -0.09 -1.37 3.15
CA GLN A 204 0.97 -2.01 3.93
C GLN A 204 2.24 -1.16 3.94
N ALA A 205 2.67 -0.66 2.78
CA ALA A 205 3.86 0.19 2.68
C ALA A 205 3.72 1.49 3.51
N ALA A 206 2.51 2.05 3.58
CA ALA A 206 2.22 3.23 4.39
C ALA A 206 2.23 2.92 5.90
N LEU A 207 1.74 1.74 6.30
CA LEU A 207 1.86 1.27 7.69
C LEU A 207 3.32 1.04 8.08
N ASP A 208 4.11 0.40 7.21
CA ASP A 208 5.53 0.13 7.43
C ASP A 208 6.35 1.43 7.54
N ALA A 209 5.94 2.47 6.79
CA ALA A 209 6.53 3.81 6.87
C ALA A 209 6.07 4.61 8.11
N GLY A 210 5.12 4.11 8.91
CA GLY A 210 4.62 4.78 10.12
C GLY A 210 3.89 6.10 9.85
N VAL A 211 3.22 6.22 8.70
CA VAL A 211 2.57 7.46 8.25
C VAL A 211 1.03 7.43 8.31
N LEU A 212 0.45 6.26 8.59
CA LEU A 212 -0.98 6.06 8.81
C LEU A 212 -1.31 5.94 10.30
#